data_AF-A0AB36RGT4-F1
#
_entry.id   AF-A0AB36RGT4-F1
#
_cell.length_a   1.000
_cell.length_b   1.000
_cell.length_c   1.000
_cell.angle_alpha   90.00
_cell.angle_beta   90.00
_cell.angle_gamma   90.00
#
_symmetry.space_group_name_H-M   'P 1'
#
loop_
_entity.id
_entity.type
_entity.pdbx_description
1 polymer ?
#
loop_
_entity_poly.entity_id
_entity_poly.type
_entity_poly.pdbx_seq_one_letter_code
_entity_poly.pdbx_strand_id
1 'polypeptide(L)'
;MALTVKISKSGAITIRVRKADLKRAAVWLTEFEHYDEKSGDILVPKVTDPAAFAKAVYHQLNDEEEDGTTIVHRMFDDAIKEAVEQGAEGIVFPDDKEYGRKSVAR
;
A
#
# COMPACT_ATOMS: atom_id res chain seq x y z
N MET A 1 -2.63 -13.10 6.87
CA MET A 1 -1.71 -11.96 7.03
C MET A 1 -2.45 -10.90 7.83
N ALA A 2 -1.94 -10.44 8.97
CA ALA A 2 -2.63 -9.41 9.76
C ALA A 2 -2.06 -8.01 9.47
N LEU A 3 -2.51 -7.40 8.37
CA LEU A 3 -2.36 -5.96 8.15
C LEU A 3 -3.43 -5.24 8.96
N THR A 4 -3.07 -4.17 9.67
CA THR A 4 -4.04 -3.37 10.42
C THR A 4 -3.97 -1.93 9.95
N VAL A 5 -5.13 -1.36 9.61
CA VAL A 5 -5.30 0.07 9.37
C VAL A 5 -6.05 0.67 10.54
N LYS A 6 -5.59 1.81 11.05
CA LYS A 6 -6.25 2.54 12.14
C LYS A 6 -6.26 4.03 11.83
N ILE A 7 -7.31 4.72 12.24
CA ILE A 7 -7.33 6.18 12.33
C ILE A 7 -7.17 6.59 13.79
N SER A 8 -6.28 7.54 14.06
CA SER A 8 -6.09 8.11 15.39
C SER A 8 -7.17 9.15 15.70
N LYS A 9 -7.27 9.57 16.98
CA LYS A 9 -8.15 10.69 17.37
C LYS A 9 -7.80 12.01 16.68
N SER A 10 -6.55 12.17 16.21
CA SER A 10 -6.12 13.36 15.46
C SER A 10 -6.38 13.26 13.95
N GLY A 11 -7.05 12.19 13.49
CA GLY A 11 -7.33 11.94 12.08
C GLY A 11 -6.19 11.29 11.29
N ALA A 12 -5.07 10.94 11.93
CA ALA A 12 -3.95 10.31 11.23
C ALA A 12 -4.25 8.84 10.92
N ILE A 13 -4.10 8.42 9.67
CA ILE A 13 -4.20 7.03 9.25
C ILE A 13 -2.84 6.35 9.43
N THR A 14 -2.83 5.21 10.12
CA THR A 14 -1.64 4.37 10.31
C THR A 14 -1.88 2.98 9.75
N ILE A 15 -0.99 2.55 8.86
CA ILE A 15 -0.95 1.18 8.35
C ILE A 15 0.19 0.45 9.05
N ARG A 16 -0.15 -0.67 9.69
CA ARG A 16 0.81 -1.49 10.43
C ARG A 16 0.84 -2.90 9.89
N VAL A 17 2.04 -3.34 9.54
CA VAL A 17 2.35 -4.72 9.21
C VAL A 17 3.46 -5.21 10.15
N ARG A 18 3.27 -6.38 10.77
CA ARG A 18 4.31 -6.96 11.62
C ARG A 18 5.33 -7.69 10.76
N LYS A 19 6.60 -7.69 11.17
CA LYS A 19 7.67 -8.46 10.50
C LYS A 19 7.32 -9.94 10.27
N ALA A 20 6.62 -10.56 11.21
CA ALA A 20 6.19 -11.97 11.10
C ALA A 20 5.14 -12.17 10.00
N ASP A 21 4.35 -11.16 9.70
CA ASP A 21 3.35 -11.18 8.63
C ASP A 21 4.01 -10.96 7.26
N LEU A 22 5.03 -10.08 7.15
CA LEU A 22 5.84 -9.89 5.93
C LEU A 22 6.57 -11.18 5.52
N LYS A 23 7.11 -11.92 6.48
CA LYS A 23 7.73 -13.23 6.23
C LYS A 23 6.78 -14.20 5.51
N ARG A 24 5.49 -14.17 5.88
CA ARG A 24 4.47 -15.04 5.27
C ARG A 24 4.02 -14.54 3.90
N ALA A 25 4.04 -13.23 3.68
CA ALA A 25 3.68 -12.63 2.39
C ALA A 25 4.61 -13.11 1.26
N ALA A 26 5.91 -13.25 1.54
CA ALA A 26 6.90 -13.70 0.55
C ALA A 26 6.63 -15.09 -0.04
N VAL A 27 5.86 -15.94 0.66
CA VAL A 27 5.47 -17.28 0.18
C VAL A 27 4.42 -17.22 -0.93
N TRP A 28 3.67 -16.11 -1.02
CA TRP A 28 2.61 -15.93 -2.02
C TRP A 28 3.10 -15.25 -3.29
N LEU A 29 4.40 -14.97 -3.40
CA LEU A 29 4.98 -14.37 -4.59
C LEU A 29 5.24 -15.47 -5.64
N THR A 30 4.16 -15.96 -6.23
CA THR A 30 4.15 -17.06 -7.21
C THR A 30 5.02 -16.77 -8.43
N GLU A 31 5.24 -15.49 -8.74
CA GLU A 31 6.09 -15.04 -9.83
C GLU A 31 7.59 -15.39 -9.64
N PHE A 32 7.99 -15.73 -8.40
CA PHE A 32 9.35 -16.19 -8.08
C PHE A 32 9.40 -17.69 -7.76
N GLU A 33 8.37 -18.45 -8.10
CA GLU A 33 8.39 -19.90 -7.98
C GLU A 33 9.39 -20.54 -8.94
N HIS A 34 10.03 -21.61 -8.48
CA HIS A 34 10.97 -22.39 -9.28
C HIS A 34 10.68 -23.89 -9.14
N TYR A 35 10.50 -24.57 -10.27
CA TYR A 35 10.35 -26.02 -10.30
C TYR A 35 11.71 -26.70 -10.12
N ASP A 36 11.84 -27.55 -9.10
CA ASP A 36 13.05 -28.35 -8.88
C ASP A 36 12.90 -29.73 -9.51
N GLU A 37 13.58 -29.96 -10.63
CA GLU A 37 13.53 -31.22 -11.38
C GLU A 37 13.96 -32.45 -10.56
N LYS A 38 14.77 -32.27 -9.51
CA LYS A 38 15.28 -33.37 -8.70
C LYS A 38 14.27 -33.90 -7.68
N SER A 39 13.55 -32.98 -7.03
CA SER A 39 12.51 -33.33 -6.05
C SER A 39 11.14 -33.48 -6.68
N GLY A 40 10.90 -32.83 -7.82
CA GLY A 40 9.57 -32.68 -8.42
C GLY A 40 8.71 -31.62 -7.71
N ASP A 41 9.29 -30.85 -6.79
CA ASP A 41 8.59 -29.84 -5.99
C ASP A 41 8.66 -28.44 -6.61
N ILE A 42 7.71 -27.58 -6.24
CA ILE A 42 7.76 -26.14 -6.50
C ILE A 42 8.38 -25.44 -5.28
N LEU A 43 9.51 -24.79 -5.49
CA LEU A 43 10.20 -24.01 -4.48
C LEU A 43 9.73 -22.54 -4.53
N VAL A 44 9.40 -22.00 -3.36
CA VAL A 44 8.97 -20.61 -3.17
C VAL A 44 10.05 -19.81 -2.43
N PRO A 45 10.09 -18.47 -2.59
CA PRO A 45 10.97 -17.63 -1.80
C PRO A 45 10.75 -17.80 -0.29
N LYS A 46 11.85 -17.86 0.46
CA LYS A 46 11.82 -17.94 1.92
C LYS A 46 12.60 -16.80 2.55
N VAL A 47 11.92 -15.99 3.35
CA VAL A 47 12.58 -14.94 4.15
C VAL A 47 13.37 -15.59 5.31
N THR A 48 14.69 -15.46 5.24
CA THR A 48 15.65 -15.99 6.22
C THR A 48 15.92 -15.01 7.37
N ASP A 49 15.99 -13.71 7.07
CA ASP A 49 16.08 -12.61 8.05
C ASP A 49 14.86 -11.68 7.94
N PRO A 50 13.86 -11.83 8.84
CA PRO A 50 12.67 -10.99 8.83
C PRO A 50 12.93 -9.50 9.11
N ALA A 51 14.01 -9.16 9.82
CA ALA A 51 14.33 -7.77 10.14
C ALA A 51 14.95 -7.07 8.94
N ALA A 52 15.92 -7.71 8.27
CA ALA A 52 16.50 -7.20 7.04
C ALA A 52 15.44 -7.07 5.93
N PHE A 53 14.57 -8.08 5.77
CA PHE A 53 13.50 -8.02 4.77
C PHE A 53 12.49 -6.91 5.06
N ALA A 54 12.09 -6.72 6.32
CA ALA A 54 11.20 -5.62 6.69
C ALA A 54 11.82 -4.24 6.38
N LYS A 55 13.14 -4.09 6.57
CA LYS A 55 13.87 -2.86 6.21
C LYS A 55 13.90 -2.64 4.68
N ALA A 56 14.11 -3.70 3.90
CA ALA A 56 14.06 -3.62 2.44
C ALA A 56 12.68 -3.20 1.93
N VAL A 57 11.61 -3.81 2.47
CA VAL A 57 10.22 -3.42 2.15
C VAL A 57 9.95 -1.97 2.56
N TYR A 58 10.40 -1.55 3.74
CA TYR A 58 10.31 -0.14 4.17
C TYR A 58 10.97 0.82 3.17
N HIS A 59 12.17 0.48 2.67
CA HIS A 59 12.84 1.31 1.67
C HIS A 59 12.02 1.39 0.40
N GLN A 60 11.53 0.26 -0.12
CA GLN A 60 10.72 0.26 -1.34
C GLN A 60 9.41 1.06 -1.20
N LEU A 61 8.79 1.06 -0.02
CA LEU A 61 7.58 1.84 0.24
C LEU A 61 7.83 3.36 0.25
N ASN A 62 9.06 3.79 0.53
CA ASN A 62 9.47 5.20 0.57
C ASN A 62 10.31 5.60 -0.64
N ASP A 63 10.53 4.68 -1.59
CA ASP A 63 11.26 4.98 -2.81
C ASP A 63 10.39 5.86 -3.70
N GLU A 64 10.92 7.03 -4.04
CA GLU A 64 10.23 8.05 -4.84
C GLU A 64 10.56 7.86 -6.32
N GLU A 65 9.54 7.95 -7.17
CA GLU A 65 9.72 8.04 -8.61
C GLU A 65 10.11 9.47 -9.03
N GLU A 66 10.39 9.68 -10.33
CA GLU A 66 10.81 10.99 -10.85
C GLU A 66 9.79 12.11 -10.58
N ASP A 67 8.50 11.75 -10.48
CA ASP A 67 7.41 12.67 -10.16
C ASP A 67 7.24 12.94 -8.65
N GLY A 68 8.09 12.34 -7.80
CA GLY A 68 8.04 12.44 -6.35
C GLY A 68 6.98 11.56 -5.69
N THR A 69 6.30 10.69 -6.44
CA THR A 69 5.32 9.76 -5.87
C THR A 69 5.99 8.48 -5.35
N THR A 70 5.36 7.82 -4.39
CA THR A 70 5.78 6.50 -3.88
C THR A 70 4.65 5.50 -4.04
N ILE A 71 4.93 4.22 -3.80
CA ILE A 71 3.90 3.16 -3.75
C ILE A 71 2.78 3.51 -2.74
N VAL A 72 3.13 4.15 -1.63
CA VAL A 72 2.16 4.54 -0.60
C VAL A 72 1.22 5.65 -1.11
N HIS A 73 1.73 6.59 -1.90
CA HIS A 73 0.89 7.62 -2.54
C HIS A 73 -0.16 6.97 -3.43
N ARG A 74 0.26 6.09 -4.35
CA ARG A 74 -0.65 5.38 -5.26
C ARG A 74 -1.72 4.58 -4.54
N MET A 75 -1.32 3.86 -3.49
CA MET A 75 -2.27 3.11 -2.65
C MET A 75 -3.32 4.03 -2.02
N PHE A 76 -2.95 5.24 -1.58
CA PHE A 76 -3.91 6.20 -1.06
C PHE A 76 -4.76 6.83 -2.17
N ASP A 77 -4.20 7.13 -3.33
CA ASP A 77 -4.95 7.65 -4.48
C ASP A 77 -6.05 6.68 -4.91
N ASP A 78 -5.72 5.39 -5.02
CA ASP A 78 -6.68 4.33 -5.33
C ASP A 78 -7.77 4.22 -4.26
N ALA A 79 -7.39 4.26 -2.98
CA ALA A 79 -8.35 4.19 -1.87
C ALA A 79 -9.27 5.43 -1.80
N ILE A 80 -8.74 6.62 -2.08
CA ILE A 80 -9.50 7.87 -2.14
C ILE A 80 -10.47 7.83 -3.31
N LYS A 81 -9.99 7.42 -4.49
CA LYS A 81 -10.83 7.30 -5.68
C LYS A 81 -12.00 6.36 -5.43
N GLU A 82 -11.75 5.18 -4.89
CA GLU A 82 -12.81 4.22 -4.54
C GLU A 82 -13.78 4.82 -3.51
N ALA A 83 -13.28 5.47 -2.45
CA ALA A 83 -14.14 6.09 -1.45
C ALA A 83 -15.07 7.15 -2.07
N VAL A 84 -14.55 7.97 -2.98
CA VAL A 84 -15.31 8.99 -3.72
C VAL A 84 -16.35 8.33 -4.63
N GLU A 85 -15.98 7.28 -5.36
CA GLU A 85 -16.89 6.52 -6.22
C GLU A 85 -18.03 5.86 -5.43
N GLN A 86 -17.77 5.45 -4.19
CA GLN A 86 -18.77 4.91 -3.26
C GLN A 86 -19.57 6.00 -2.52
N GLY A 87 -19.41 7.29 -2.87
CA GLY A 87 -20.17 8.38 -2.29
C GLY A 87 -19.74 8.78 -0.88
N ALA A 88 -18.41 8.81 -0.62
CA ALA A 88 -17.87 9.25 0.66
C ALA A 88 -18.43 10.61 1.11
N GLU A 89 -18.69 10.75 2.42
CA GLU A 89 -19.07 12.01 3.03
C GLU A 89 -17.86 12.96 3.14
N GLY A 90 -18.12 14.27 3.12
CA GLY A 90 -17.08 15.29 3.31
C GLY A 90 -16.31 15.69 2.04
N ILE A 91 -16.76 15.25 0.86
CA ILE A 91 -16.31 15.74 -0.44
C ILE A 91 -17.44 16.52 -1.14
N VAL A 92 -17.08 17.52 -1.94
CA VAL A 92 -18.00 18.29 -2.79
C VAL A 92 -17.44 18.27 -4.21
N PHE A 93 -18.27 17.88 -5.17
CA PHE A 93 -17.91 17.78 -6.58
C PHE A 93 -18.08 19.12 -7.30
N PRO A 94 -17.34 19.35 -8.41
CA PRO A 94 -17.46 20.57 -9.22
C PRO A 94 -18.88 20.97 -9.62
N ASP A 95 -19.73 19.98 -9.82
CA ASP A 95 -21.12 20.17 -10.25
C ASP A 95 -22.09 20.35 -9.08
N ASP A 96 -21.63 20.18 -7.85
CA ASP A 96 -22.45 20.39 -6.66
C ASP A 96 -22.67 21.89 -6.43
N LYS A 97 -23.89 22.23 -6.00
CA LYS A 97 -24.29 23.60 -5.69
C LYS A 97 -23.41 24.25 -4.61
N GLU A 98 -22.79 23.44 -3.77
CA GLU A 98 -21.95 23.84 -2.63
C GLU A 98 -20.47 24.03 -3.02
N TYR A 99 -20.08 23.74 -4.27
CA TYR A 99 -18.68 23.66 -4.71
C TYR A 99 -17.88 24.97 -4.60
N GLY A 100 -18.54 26.12 -4.38
CA GLY A 100 -17.92 27.40 -4.04
C GLY A 100 -16.63 27.71 -4.83
N ARG A 101 -16.75 28.36 -6.00
CA ARG A 101 -15.63 28.65 -6.92
C ARG A 101 -14.31 28.97 -6.19
N LYS A 102 -13.29 28.12 -6.33
CA LYS A 102 -11.92 28.46 -5.90
C LYS A 102 -11.43 29.65 -6.72
N SER A 103 -11.18 30.79 -6.07
CA SER A 103 -10.31 31.83 -6.62
C SER A 103 -8.90 31.26 -6.64
N VAL A 104 -8.43 30.85 -7.82
CA VAL A 104 -7.02 30.53 -8.02
C VAL A 104 -6.28 31.87 -7.99
N ALA A 105 -5.71 32.23 -6.84
CA ALA A 105 -4.73 33.30 -6.78
C ALA A 105 -3.52 32.82 -7.60
N ARG A 106 -3.25 33.53 -8.70
CA ARG A 106 -2.02 33.39 -9.50
C ARG A 106 -0.83 33.90 -8.70
#